data_AF-A0A7S4L390-F1
#
_entry.id   AF-A0A7S4L390-F1
#
_cell.length_a   1.000
_cell.length_b   1.000
_cell.length_c   1.000
_cell.angle_alpha   90.00
_cell.angle_beta   90.00
_cell.angle_gamma   90.00
#
_symmetry.space_group_name_H-M   'P 1'
#
loop_
_entity.id
_entity.type
_entity.pdbx_description
1 polymer ?
#
loop_
_entity_poly.entity_id
_entity_poly.type
_entity_poly.pdbx_seq_one_letter_code
_entity_poly.pdbx_strand_id
1 'polypeptide(L)'
;PGGVLISQPGRTSPAGPTPATPSPIEVTMEPMKKDDFNQLNNDMTPRQIVDYLNKHIVGQQDAKRAIAIAMRNRWRRMKLESPLKDEVMPKNILMIGPTGVGKTEIARRLAKLAGAPFIKVEATKYTEVGFHGKDVDTIIKDLVDIAVVLQRNKMK
;
A
#
# COMPACT_ATOMS: atom_id res chain seq x y z
N PRO A 1 1.32 75.98 -42.87
CA PRO A 1 1.86 74.92 -41.98
C PRO A 1 0.74 73.97 -41.52
N GLY A 2 0.62 72.82 -42.18
CA GLY A 2 -0.41 71.83 -41.87
C GLY A 2 -0.19 70.60 -42.75
N GLY A 3 0.80 69.78 -42.38
CA GLY A 3 1.24 68.62 -43.12
C GLY A 3 0.27 67.45 -43.03
N VAL A 4 0.10 66.78 -44.17
CA VAL A 4 -0.69 65.57 -44.37
C VAL A 4 -0.03 64.40 -43.62
N LEU A 5 -0.76 63.78 -42.68
CA LEU A 5 -0.34 62.57 -41.97
C LEU A 5 -0.90 61.34 -42.70
N ILE A 6 0.01 60.56 -43.29
CA ILE A 6 -0.24 59.28 -43.93
C ILE A 6 -0.41 58.22 -42.83
N SER A 7 -1.60 57.61 -42.76
CA SER A 7 -1.92 56.50 -41.86
C SER A 7 -1.25 55.21 -42.36
N GLN A 8 -0.37 54.61 -41.55
CA GLN A 8 0.19 53.28 -41.80
C GLN A 8 -0.88 52.19 -41.52
N PRO A 9 -1.00 51.15 -42.36
CA PRO A 9 -1.85 49.99 -42.06
C PRO A 9 -1.23 49.11 -40.96
N GLY A 10 -2.09 48.62 -40.06
CA GLY A 10 -1.74 47.90 -38.85
C GLY A 10 -0.95 46.60 -39.08
N ARG A 11 0.00 46.34 -38.16
CA ARG A 11 0.67 45.05 -38.04
C ARG A 11 -0.32 43.99 -37.56
N THR A 12 -0.62 43.00 -38.39
CA THR A 12 -1.29 41.77 -37.95
C THR A 12 -0.27 40.85 -37.30
N SER A 13 -0.43 40.54 -36.02
CA SER A 13 0.31 39.45 -35.36
C SER A 13 -0.10 38.09 -35.97
N PRO A 14 0.84 37.14 -36.18
CA PRO A 14 0.46 35.81 -36.66
C PRO A 14 -0.34 35.07 -35.59
N ALA A 15 -1.42 34.42 -36.02
CA ALA A 15 -2.26 33.56 -35.18
C ALA A 15 -1.40 32.44 -34.55
N GLY A 16 -1.45 32.32 -33.23
CA GLY A 16 -0.86 31.17 -32.53
C GLY A 16 -1.55 29.86 -32.92
N PRO A 17 -0.91 28.70 -32.74
CA PRO A 17 -1.51 27.42 -33.07
C PRO A 17 -2.78 27.20 -32.24
N THR A 18 -3.88 26.85 -32.92
CA THR A 18 -5.16 26.46 -32.32
C THR A 18 -4.95 25.34 -31.30
N PRO A 19 -5.61 25.38 -30.11
CA PRO A 19 -5.53 24.29 -29.17
C PRO A 19 -6.19 23.06 -29.78
N ALA A 20 -5.44 21.97 -29.91
CA ALA A 20 -5.96 20.69 -30.34
C ALA A 20 -7.07 20.24 -29.38
N THR A 21 -8.22 19.86 -29.92
CA THR A 21 -9.28 19.20 -29.17
C THR A 21 -8.70 17.93 -28.53
N PRO A 22 -8.82 17.70 -27.21
CA PRO A 22 -8.35 16.46 -26.63
C PRO A 22 -9.23 15.32 -27.17
N SER A 23 -8.59 14.36 -27.85
CA SER A 23 -9.21 13.11 -28.24
C SER A 23 -9.77 12.40 -27.00
N PRO A 24 -10.92 11.73 -27.07
CA PRO A 24 -11.43 10.91 -25.97
C PRO A 24 -10.37 9.90 -25.55
N ILE A 25 -9.98 9.92 -24.28
CA ILE A 25 -9.14 8.87 -23.70
C ILE A 25 -10.04 7.65 -23.59
N GLU A 26 -9.97 6.72 -24.54
CA GLU A 26 -10.52 5.39 -24.35
C GLU A 26 -9.74 4.73 -23.21
N VAL A 27 -10.33 4.71 -22.02
CA VAL A 27 -9.86 3.89 -20.91
C VAL A 27 -10.26 2.46 -21.22
N THR A 28 -9.52 1.82 -22.12
CA THR A 28 -9.50 0.36 -22.22
C THR A 28 -8.86 -0.17 -20.94
N MET A 29 -9.69 -0.52 -19.96
CA MET A 29 -9.25 -1.32 -18.83
C MET A 29 -8.89 -2.70 -19.37
N GLU A 30 -7.61 -2.93 -19.66
CA GLU A 30 -7.15 -4.29 -19.87
C GLU A 30 -7.42 -5.11 -18.60
N PRO A 31 -7.98 -6.33 -18.73
CA PRO A 31 -8.16 -7.19 -17.58
C PRO A 31 -6.78 -7.52 -16.98
N MET A 32 -6.60 -7.22 -15.69
CA MET A 32 -5.40 -7.58 -14.94
C MET A 32 -4.98 -9.02 -15.25
N LYS A 33 -3.77 -9.19 -15.78
CA LYS A 33 -3.19 -10.51 -16.04
C LYS A 33 -3.07 -11.26 -14.72
N LYS A 34 -3.36 -12.57 -14.77
CA LYS A 34 -3.23 -13.50 -13.64
C LYS A 34 -1.81 -13.57 -13.05
N ASP A 35 -0.83 -13.01 -13.76
CA ASP A 35 0.60 -13.02 -13.43
C ASP A 35 1.04 -11.90 -12.46
N ASP A 36 0.20 -10.91 -12.16
CA ASP A 36 0.51 -9.85 -11.17
C ASP A 36 0.55 -10.37 -9.72
N PHE A 37 0.02 -11.57 -9.46
CA PHE A 37 0.03 -12.18 -8.13
C PHE A 37 1.44 -12.59 -7.67
N ASN A 38 2.40 -12.67 -8.61
CA ASN A 38 3.76 -13.18 -8.38
C ASN A 38 4.86 -12.09 -8.41
N GLN A 39 4.52 -10.81 -8.21
CA GLN A 39 5.52 -9.78 -7.84
C GLN A 39 6.00 -9.99 -6.39
N LEU A 40 6.62 -11.14 -6.15
CA LEU A 40 7.03 -11.68 -4.87
C LEU A 40 8.49 -11.30 -4.54
N ASN A 41 8.92 -10.11 -4.98
CA ASN A 41 10.22 -9.53 -4.62
C ASN A 41 10.03 -8.07 -4.21
N ASN A 42 9.19 -7.84 -3.18
CA ASN A 42 9.41 -6.87 -2.09
C ASN A 42 9.52 -5.36 -2.44
N ASP A 43 9.51 -4.98 -3.72
CA ASP A 43 9.84 -3.61 -4.17
C ASP A 43 8.59 -2.74 -4.37
N MET A 44 7.43 -3.16 -3.86
CA MET A 44 6.21 -2.35 -3.94
C MET A 44 6.42 -0.96 -3.32
N THR A 45 6.00 0.04 -4.07
CA THR A 45 5.96 1.43 -3.60
C THR A 45 4.78 1.61 -2.63
N PRO A 46 4.85 2.59 -1.71
CA PRO A 46 3.71 2.89 -0.84
C PRO A 46 2.40 3.13 -1.60
N ARG A 47 2.48 3.75 -2.79
CA ARG A 47 1.32 4.01 -3.65
C ARG A 47 0.66 2.71 -4.11
N GLN A 48 1.45 1.76 -4.62
CA GLN A 48 0.94 0.46 -5.05
C GLN A 48 0.31 -0.34 -3.90
N ILE A 49 0.86 -0.24 -2.69
CA ILE A 49 0.27 -0.88 -1.49
C ILE A 49 -1.09 -0.25 -1.17
N VAL A 50 -1.20 1.07 -1.20
CA VAL A 50 -2.47 1.78 -1.01
C VAL A 50 -3.48 1.40 -2.08
N ASP A 51 -3.06 1.32 -3.34
CA ASP A 51 -3.93 0.94 -4.47
C ASP A 51 -4.44 -0.50 -4.34
N TYR A 52 -3.59 -1.43 -3.88
CA TYR A 52 -4.03 -2.79 -3.54
C TYR A 52 -5.06 -2.78 -2.41
N LEU A 53 -4.83 -2.03 -1.33
CA LEU A 53 -5.76 -1.94 -0.21
C LEU A 53 -7.08 -1.25 -0.61
N ASN A 54 -7.06 -0.32 -1.56
CA ASN A 54 -8.27 0.34 -2.08
C ASN A 54 -9.22 -0.65 -2.78
N LYS A 55 -8.71 -1.74 -3.37
CA LYS A 55 -9.55 -2.79 -4.00
C LYS A 55 -10.36 -3.60 -2.99
N HIS A 56 -10.01 -3.55 -1.70
CA HIS A 56 -10.59 -4.42 -0.67
C HIS A 56 -11.18 -3.67 0.52
N ILE A 57 -10.71 -2.46 0.82
CA ILE A 57 -11.15 -1.63 1.93
C ILE A 57 -11.62 -0.29 1.37
N VAL A 58 -12.83 0.13 1.68
CA VAL A 58 -13.36 1.45 1.31
C VAL A 58 -12.98 2.47 2.40
N GLY A 59 -12.56 3.68 2.01
CA GLY A 59 -12.18 4.74 2.96
C GLY A 59 -10.83 4.50 3.66
N GLN A 60 -10.71 4.96 4.93
CA GLN A 60 -9.53 4.72 5.80
C GLN A 60 -8.18 5.13 5.18
N GLN A 61 -8.14 6.29 4.50
CA GLN A 61 -6.97 6.73 3.73
C GLN A 61 -5.71 6.85 4.60
N ASP A 62 -5.83 7.39 5.81
CA ASP A 62 -4.68 7.61 6.69
C ASP A 62 -4.11 6.29 7.22
N ALA A 63 -4.97 5.33 7.57
CA ALA A 63 -4.54 3.99 7.97
C ALA A 63 -3.80 3.29 6.82
N LYS A 64 -4.34 3.34 5.59
CA LYS A 64 -3.69 2.75 4.41
C LYS A 64 -2.32 3.36 4.15
N ARG A 65 -2.20 4.70 4.22
CA ARG A 65 -0.91 5.40 4.05
C ARG A 65 0.10 5.02 5.13
N ALA A 66 -0.31 5.05 6.39
CA ALA A 66 0.57 4.69 7.52
C ALA A 66 1.13 3.27 7.37
N ILE A 67 0.27 2.32 6.98
CA ILE A 67 0.63 0.93 6.80
C ILE A 67 1.54 0.74 5.58
N ALA A 68 1.25 1.41 4.47
CA ALA A 68 2.09 1.39 3.29
C ALA A 68 3.51 1.91 3.57
N ILE A 69 3.63 2.97 4.38
CA ILE A 69 4.92 3.50 4.84
C ILE A 69 5.63 2.48 5.74
N ALA A 70 4.92 1.88 6.69
CA ALA A 70 5.50 0.88 7.59
C ALA A 70 6.06 -0.33 6.82
N MET A 71 5.32 -0.83 5.83
CA MET A 71 5.77 -1.91 4.94
C MET A 71 7.01 -1.51 4.14
N ARG A 72 7.01 -0.31 3.55
CA ARG A 72 8.17 0.19 2.80
C ARG A 72 9.39 0.34 3.70
N ASN A 73 9.22 0.79 4.94
CA ASN A 73 10.31 0.91 5.90
C ASN A 73 10.87 -0.47 6.27
N ARG A 74 10.02 -1.49 6.41
CA ARG A 74 10.48 -2.87 6.63
C ARG A 74 11.34 -3.37 5.47
N TRP A 75 10.93 -3.10 4.23
CA TRP A 75 11.75 -3.41 3.06
C TRP A 75 13.07 -2.65 3.03
N ARG A 76 13.05 -1.34 3.32
CA ARG A 76 14.26 -0.51 3.37
C ARG A 76 15.26 -1.08 4.39
N ARG A 77 14.77 -1.50 5.56
CA ARG A 77 15.60 -2.15 6.58
C ARG A 77 16.29 -3.41 6.06
N MET A 78 15.61 -4.23 5.26
CA MET A 78 16.21 -5.44 4.70
C MET A 78 17.37 -5.17 3.74
N LYS A 79 17.46 -3.95 3.20
CA LYS A 79 18.54 -3.49 2.32
C LYS A 79 19.70 -2.81 3.07
N LEU A 80 19.62 -2.64 4.38
CA LEU A 80 20.71 -2.10 5.19
C LEU A 80 21.75 -3.18 5.48
N GLU A 81 23.01 -2.78 5.55
CA GLU A 81 24.13 -3.62 5.99
C GLU A 81 24.30 -3.54 7.52
N SER A 82 24.98 -4.53 8.10
CA SER A 82 25.34 -4.52 9.53
C SER A 82 26.46 -3.49 9.78
N PRO A 83 26.48 -2.76 10.92
CA PRO A 83 25.65 -2.92 12.12
C PRO A 83 24.31 -2.16 12.09
N LEU A 84 24.14 -1.22 11.15
CA LEU A 84 23.00 -0.30 11.14
C LEU A 84 21.64 -1.01 11.03
N LYS A 85 21.58 -2.17 10.37
CA LYS A 85 20.36 -2.99 10.27
C LYS A 85 19.80 -3.43 11.63
N ASP A 86 20.67 -3.66 12.61
CA ASP A 86 20.30 -4.20 13.93
C ASP A 86 19.81 -3.09 14.87
N GLU A 87 20.26 -1.85 14.64
CA GLU A 87 19.79 -0.66 15.37
C GLU A 87 18.37 -0.24 14.97
N VAL A 88 17.94 -0.55 13.73
CA VAL A 88 16.62 -0.17 13.22
C VAL A 88 15.56 -1.17 13.66
N MET A 89 14.83 -0.89 14.74
CA MET A 89 13.74 -1.76 15.22
C MET A 89 12.50 -1.74 14.31
N PRO A 90 11.77 -2.88 14.15
CA PRO A 90 10.49 -2.89 13.45
C PRO A 90 9.48 -1.97 14.14
N LYS A 91 8.71 -1.21 13.35
CA LYS A 91 7.62 -0.38 13.87
C LYS A 91 6.32 -1.18 13.94
N ASN A 92 5.85 -1.43 15.16
CA ASN A 92 4.53 -2.02 15.39
C ASN A 92 3.42 -1.01 15.09
N ILE A 93 2.24 -1.51 14.69
CA ILE A 93 1.11 -0.68 14.27
C ILE A 93 -0.05 -0.88 15.26
N LEU A 94 -0.51 0.21 15.87
CA LEU A 94 -1.74 0.27 16.65
C LEU A 94 -2.84 0.92 15.82
N MET A 95 -3.96 0.21 15.60
CA MET A 95 -5.12 0.76 14.89
C MET A 95 -6.23 1.09 15.88
N ILE A 96 -6.64 2.36 15.92
CA ILE A 96 -7.72 2.84 16.80
C ILE A 96 -8.94 3.17 15.94
N GLY A 97 -10.12 2.72 16.37
CA GLY A 97 -11.39 3.01 15.69
C GLY A 97 -12.51 2.06 16.10
N PRO A 98 -13.77 2.32 15.69
CA PRO A 98 -14.90 1.48 16.05
C PRO A 98 -14.84 0.09 15.39
N THR A 99 -15.64 -0.85 15.88
CA THR A 99 -15.75 -2.19 15.26
C THR A 99 -16.32 -2.08 13.84
N GLY A 100 -16.04 -3.07 12.98
CA GLY A 100 -16.58 -3.12 11.62
C GLY A 100 -15.92 -2.21 10.57
N VAL A 101 -15.08 -1.23 10.94
CA VAL A 101 -14.45 -0.30 9.96
C VAL A 101 -13.29 -0.88 9.13
N GLY A 102 -12.99 -2.17 9.27
CA GLY A 102 -11.98 -2.84 8.46
C GLY A 102 -10.57 -2.96 9.06
N LYS A 103 -10.34 -2.63 10.34
CA LYS A 103 -9.02 -2.78 11.00
C LYS A 103 -8.38 -4.15 10.78
N THR A 104 -9.13 -5.21 11.06
CA THR A 104 -8.67 -6.60 10.88
C THR A 104 -8.53 -6.98 9.40
N GLU A 105 -9.38 -6.43 8.54
CA GLU A 105 -9.31 -6.69 7.09
C GLU A 105 -8.04 -6.09 6.48
N ILE A 106 -7.64 -4.89 6.91
CA ILE A 106 -6.40 -4.27 6.47
C ILE A 106 -5.20 -5.18 6.81
N ALA A 107 -5.10 -5.65 8.06
CA ALA A 107 -4.01 -6.55 8.48
C ALA A 107 -4.01 -7.87 7.69
N ARG A 108 -5.19 -8.47 7.49
CA ARG A 108 -5.36 -9.70 6.71
C ARG A 108 -4.95 -9.52 5.25
N ARG A 109 -5.36 -8.42 4.61
CA ARG A 109 -5.01 -8.10 3.21
C ARG A 109 -3.53 -7.81 3.06
N LEU A 110 -2.93 -7.13 4.03
CA LEU A 110 -1.51 -6.87 4.04
C LEU A 110 -0.68 -8.17 4.09
N ALA A 111 -1.07 -9.12 4.95
CA ALA A 111 -0.38 -10.40 5.02
C ALA A 111 -0.50 -11.20 3.73
N LYS A 112 -1.68 -11.19 3.09
CA LYS A 112 -1.88 -11.79 1.76
C LYS A 112 -0.99 -11.15 0.70
N LEU A 113 -0.94 -9.81 0.66
CA LEU A 113 -0.09 -9.06 -0.27
C LEU A 113 1.39 -9.39 -0.08
N ALA A 114 1.84 -9.50 1.18
CA ALA A 114 3.22 -9.82 1.52
C ALA A 114 3.56 -11.31 1.39
N GLY A 115 2.58 -12.17 1.08
CA GLY A 115 2.76 -13.63 1.09
C GLY A 115 3.26 -14.16 2.43
N ALA A 116 2.86 -13.52 3.53
CA ALA A 116 3.35 -13.74 4.89
C ALA A 116 2.34 -14.54 5.73
N PRO A 117 2.81 -15.36 6.70
CA PRO A 117 1.93 -16.03 7.65
C PRO A 117 1.18 -15.01 8.51
N PHE A 118 -0.08 -15.32 8.84
CA PHE A 118 -0.97 -14.41 9.56
C PHE A 118 -1.86 -15.14 10.53
N ILE A 119 -1.99 -14.61 11.74
CA ILE A 119 -2.88 -15.10 12.78
C ILE A 119 -3.66 -13.93 13.40
N LYS A 120 -4.95 -14.16 13.68
CA LYS A 120 -5.79 -13.23 14.46
C LYS A 120 -5.92 -13.80 15.87
N VAL A 121 -5.52 -13.00 16.87
CA VAL A 121 -5.60 -13.38 18.28
C VAL A 121 -6.42 -12.33 19.05
N GLU A 122 -7.16 -12.78 20.05
CA GLU A 122 -7.91 -11.92 20.98
C GLU A 122 -7.18 -11.85 22.31
N ALA A 123 -6.71 -10.67 22.69
CA ALA A 123 -5.86 -10.47 23.87
C ALA A 123 -6.53 -10.89 25.18
N THR A 124 -7.86 -10.73 25.29
CA THR A 124 -8.61 -11.09 26.50
C THR A 124 -8.51 -12.57 26.86
N LYS A 125 -8.24 -13.46 25.89
CA LYS A 125 -8.03 -14.90 26.11
C LYS A 125 -6.76 -15.24 26.91
N TYR A 126 -5.86 -14.27 27.06
CA TYR A 126 -4.57 -14.40 27.75
C TYR A 126 -4.56 -13.62 29.06
N THR A 127 -5.60 -12.81 29.32
CA THR A 127 -5.73 -12.01 30.54
C THR A 127 -6.87 -12.50 31.45
N GLU A 128 -7.61 -13.54 31.05
CA GLU A 128 -8.73 -14.07 31.81
C GLU A 128 -8.21 -14.76 33.08
N VAL A 129 -8.62 -14.23 34.23
CA VAL A 129 -8.03 -14.45 35.55
C VAL A 129 -8.26 -15.90 36.00
N GLY A 130 -7.20 -16.71 35.98
CA GLY A 130 -7.16 -18.05 36.55
C GLY A 130 -5.82 -18.72 36.24
N PHE A 131 -5.40 -19.64 37.12
CA PHE A 131 -4.14 -20.42 37.05
C PHE A 131 -3.98 -21.32 35.79
N HIS A 132 -4.87 -21.16 34.80
CA HIS A 132 -5.01 -21.94 33.56
C HIS A 132 -5.38 -21.04 32.35
N GLY A 133 -4.90 -19.79 32.30
CA GLY A 133 -5.00 -18.97 31.08
C GLY A 133 -4.23 -19.61 29.91
N LYS A 134 -4.63 -19.32 28.67
CA LYS A 134 -3.84 -19.74 27.49
C LYS A 134 -2.46 -19.09 27.54
N ASP A 135 -1.42 -19.87 27.29
CA ASP A 135 -0.03 -19.42 27.25
C ASP A 135 0.22 -18.51 26.03
N VAL A 136 0.82 -17.33 26.24
CA VAL A 136 1.15 -16.38 25.17
C VAL A 136 2.07 -16.97 24.10
N ASP A 137 2.90 -17.96 24.47
CA ASP A 137 3.80 -18.63 23.52
C ASP A 137 3.01 -19.41 22.45
N THR A 138 1.76 -19.76 22.73
CA THR A 138 0.87 -20.39 21.73
C THR A 138 0.65 -19.50 20.51
N ILE A 139 0.71 -18.17 20.64
CA ILE A 139 0.57 -17.24 19.52
C ILE A 139 1.69 -17.47 18.49
N ILE A 140 2.92 -17.68 18.98
CA ILE A 140 4.09 -17.90 18.13
C ILE A 140 4.05 -19.31 17.54
N LYS A 141 3.68 -20.32 18.34
CA LYS A 141 3.53 -21.71 17.88
C LYS A 141 2.53 -21.80 16.72
N ASP A 142 1.34 -21.24 16.90
CA ASP A 142 0.29 -21.24 15.87
C ASP A 142 0.74 -20.49 14.59
N LEU A 143 1.46 -19.37 14.74
CA LEU A 143 1.99 -18.62 13.60
C LEU A 143 3.02 -19.44 12.80
N VAL A 144 3.91 -20.17 13.49
CA VAL A 144 4.92 -21.04 12.87
C VAL A 144 4.23 -22.19 12.13
N ASP A 145 3.22 -22.81 12.71
CA ASP A 145 2.47 -23.89 12.05
C ASP A 145 1.83 -23.42 10.74
N ILE A 146 1.20 -22.23 10.76
CA ILE A 146 0.65 -21.60 9.55
C ILE A 146 1.77 -21.32 8.53
N ALA A 147 2.94 -20.85 8.97
CA ALA A 147 4.07 -20.58 8.09
C ALA A 147 4.59 -21.85 7.40
N VAL A 148 4.67 -22.96 8.14
CA VAL A 148 5.09 -24.26 7.60
C VAL A 148 4.09 -24.76 6.55
N VAL A 149 2.78 -24.67 6.82
CA VAL A 149 1.76 -25.04 5.83
C VAL A 149 1.84 -24.15 4.59
N LEU A 150 1.97 -22.84 4.78
CA LEU A 150 2.12 -21.88 3.68
C LEU A 150 3.33 -22.22 2.80
N GLN A 151 4.47 -22.56 3.41
CA GLN A 151 5.68 -22.92 2.68
C GLN A 151 5.55 -24.24 1.94
N ARG A 152 4.94 -25.26 2.56
CA ARG A 152 4.65 -26.54 1.89
C ARG A 152 3.77 -26.35 0.65
N ASN A 153 2.76 -25.48 0.73
CA ASN A 153 1.88 -25.20 -0.39
C ASN A 153 2.57 -24.42 -1.51
N LYS A 154 3.61 -23.63 -1.21
CA LYS A 154 4.42 -22.93 -2.23
C LYS A 154 5.40 -23.85 -2.97
N MET A 155 5.76 -24.99 -2.37
CA MET A 155 6.71 -25.97 -2.93
C MET A 155 6.06 -27.07 -3.78
N LYS A 156 4.73 -27.18 -3.74
CA LYS A 156 3.94 -28.07 -4.59
C LYS A 156 3.59 -27.37 -5.89
#